data_AF-A0A1I8C6F9-F1
#
_entry.id   AF-A0A1I8C6F9-F1
#
_cell.length_a   1.000
_cell.length_b   1.000
_cell.length_c   1.000
_cell.angle_alpha   90.00
_cell.angle_beta   90.00
_cell.angle_gamma   90.00
#
_symmetry.space_group_name_H-M   'P 1'
#
loop_
_entity.id
_entity.type
_entity.pdbx_description
1 polymer ?
#
loop_
_entity_poly.entity_id
_entity_poly.type
_entity_poly.pdbx_seq_one_letter_code
_entity_poly.pdbx_strand_id
1 'polypeptide(L)'
;MLPFEVGPQSDDRVRNLPVDNEVAAIYYGNDTEEMTERKDIFVTSKDGKRKPIHHMYKLRDALTYPLLFPLGNPAYDSNTLFNLKRISRITYYQNLIAYRPQVFNPLHYAGLLFQQFLVDVFTTVETDRLNYIRQFELFKLDQNMRVNQDEEEFAKWVLNVGDGNEKYITNNKISIPQIIRSSGDLIKEVFEGQDQDSTDKWTSVILASTNKTVDTINETVLDKVIPGEVVHLLSADLLLSNPSVAEDIQNLPIEYLNSLAPSGMPVHDLRLKLNCIVMVLRNLNIKNGICNGTRLIVKGINSKFITCEHILNSRIGETVFIPRIILMSPEKEFPFTFSRK
;
A
#
# COMPACT_ATOMS: atom_id res chain seq x y z
N MET A 1 14.52 7.97 19.89
CA MET A 1 15.00 9.26 20.40
C MET A 1 16.33 9.55 19.74
N LEU A 2 16.47 10.78 19.23
CA LEU A 2 17.58 11.44 18.53
C LEU A 2 17.60 11.38 16.98
N PRO A 3 17.41 12.54 16.31
CA PRO A 3 17.48 12.76 14.87
C PRO A 3 18.91 13.09 14.43
N PHE A 4 19.19 13.00 13.13
CA PHE A 4 20.31 13.72 12.52
C PHE A 4 19.82 14.42 11.25
N GLU A 5 19.81 15.75 11.31
CA GLU A 5 19.90 16.62 10.14
C GLU A 5 21.30 16.48 9.53
N VAL A 6 21.40 16.50 8.20
CA VAL A 6 22.66 16.77 7.50
C VAL A 6 22.39 17.80 6.40
N GLY A 7 23.18 18.87 6.44
CA GLY A 7 23.06 20.04 5.57
C GLY A 7 23.49 19.82 4.11
N PRO A 8 23.34 20.87 3.28
CA PRO A 8 23.32 20.75 1.83
C PRO A 8 24.74 20.86 1.25
N GLN A 9 25.62 19.87 1.46
CA GLN A 9 26.91 19.83 0.75
C GLN A 9 27.75 18.53 0.83
N SER A 10 27.14 17.34 0.83
CA SER A 10 27.91 16.09 0.65
C SER A 10 27.34 15.22 -0.46
N ASP A 11 28.21 14.94 -1.43
CA ASP A 11 28.00 14.23 -2.69
C ASP A 11 27.58 12.75 -2.48
N ASP A 12 26.35 12.42 -2.86
CA ASP A 12 25.66 11.12 -2.74
C ASP A 12 26.24 9.99 -3.64
N ARG A 13 27.47 10.11 -4.12
CA ARG A 13 28.04 9.20 -5.13
C ARG A 13 29.36 8.54 -4.76
N VAL A 14 29.79 8.62 -3.50
CA VAL A 14 30.98 7.91 -3.04
C VAL A 14 30.63 6.92 -1.92
N ARG A 15 30.20 5.74 -2.38
CA ARG A 15 30.33 4.43 -1.74
C ARG A 15 29.26 4.06 -0.70
N ASN A 16 28.24 3.39 -1.24
CA ASN A 16 27.69 2.14 -0.71
C ASN A 16 28.78 1.30 -0.02
N LEU A 17 28.92 1.45 1.29
CA LEU A 17 29.36 0.33 2.13
C LEU A 17 28.17 -0.63 2.19
N PRO A 18 28.31 -1.92 1.85
CA PRO A 18 27.24 -2.88 2.05
C PRO A 18 26.97 -2.95 3.56
N VAL A 19 25.77 -2.55 3.98
CA VAL A 19 25.30 -2.67 5.37
C VAL A 19 24.49 -3.95 5.56
N ASP A 20 24.53 -4.85 4.59
CA ASP A 20 23.78 -6.10 4.66
C ASP A 20 24.53 -7.10 5.53
N ASN A 21 23.93 -7.43 6.68
CA ASN A 21 24.30 -8.58 7.51
C ASN A 21 23.86 -9.91 6.85
N GLU A 22 24.00 -10.04 5.54
CA GLU A 22 23.55 -11.23 4.80
C GLU A 22 24.72 -12.18 4.57
N VAL A 23 24.62 -13.36 5.20
CA VAL A 23 25.51 -14.48 4.97
C VAL A 23 25.11 -15.13 3.64
N ALA A 24 25.99 -15.08 2.64
CA ALA A 24 25.80 -15.82 1.40
C ALA A 24 26.00 -17.33 1.63
N ALA A 25 24.97 -18.13 1.37
CA ALA A 25 25.07 -19.58 1.30
C ALA A 25 25.20 -20.01 -0.17
N ILE A 26 26.30 -20.66 -0.53
CA ILE A 26 26.48 -21.27 -1.85
C ILE A 26 25.70 -22.59 -1.86
N TYR A 27 24.63 -22.64 -2.65
CA TYR A 27 23.90 -23.87 -2.92
C TYR A 27 24.44 -24.53 -4.19
N TYR A 28 24.71 -25.83 -4.13
CA TYR A 28 25.08 -26.64 -5.29
C TYR A 28 23.94 -27.62 -5.54
N GLY A 29 23.09 -27.33 -6.52
CA GLY A 29 21.96 -28.18 -6.93
C GLY A 29 21.22 -27.57 -8.11
N ASN A 30 20.60 -28.41 -8.95
CA ASN A 30 19.81 -27.97 -10.11
C ASN A 30 18.41 -27.52 -9.65
N ASP A 31 17.80 -26.55 -10.37
CA ASP A 31 16.48 -25.96 -10.08
C ASP A 31 15.31 -26.97 -10.04
N THR A 32 15.56 -28.22 -10.43
CA THR A 32 14.58 -29.33 -10.51
C THR A 32 14.74 -30.37 -9.41
N GLU A 33 15.77 -30.29 -8.57
CA GLU A 33 15.97 -31.24 -7.48
C GLU A 33 15.13 -30.82 -6.27
N GLU A 34 14.16 -31.65 -5.89
CA GLU A 34 13.54 -31.59 -4.57
C GLU A 34 14.69 -31.56 -3.54
N MET A 35 14.80 -30.46 -2.78
CA MET A 35 15.74 -30.40 -1.66
C MET A 35 15.49 -31.60 -0.77
N THR A 36 16.42 -32.55 -0.79
CA THR A 36 16.35 -33.75 0.04
C THR A 36 16.20 -33.31 1.48
N GLU A 37 15.25 -33.88 2.23
CA GLU A 37 15.09 -33.60 3.67
C GLU A 37 16.47 -33.67 4.33
N ARG A 38 16.99 -32.54 4.82
CA ARG A 38 18.26 -32.53 5.58
C ARG A 38 18.07 -33.42 6.81
N LYS A 39 18.73 -34.57 6.79
CA LYS A 39 18.79 -35.55 7.88
C LYS A 39 20.16 -35.43 8.55
N ASP A 40 20.43 -34.26 9.12
CA ASP A 40 21.78 -33.93 9.62
C ASP A 40 22.08 -34.59 10.98
N ILE A 41 21.03 -34.93 11.74
CA ILE A 41 21.16 -35.50 13.09
C ILE A 41 20.58 -36.91 13.10
N PHE A 42 21.32 -37.83 13.69
CA PHE A 42 20.89 -39.20 13.88
C PHE A 42 21.01 -39.59 15.34
N VAL A 43 19.96 -40.19 15.89
CA VAL A 43 19.99 -40.77 17.23
C VAL A 43 20.11 -42.29 17.10
N THR A 44 21.09 -42.84 17.80
CA THR A 44 21.31 -44.28 17.89
C THR A 44 20.76 -44.79 19.22
N SER A 45 19.77 -45.68 19.18
CA SER A 45 19.28 -46.37 20.38
C SER A 45 20.39 -47.24 20.97
N LYS A 46 20.28 -47.59 22.26
CA LYS A 46 21.16 -48.59 22.90
C LYS A 46 21.15 -49.94 22.17
N ASP A 47 20.08 -50.24 21.44
CA ASP A 47 19.94 -51.43 20.59
C ASP A 47 20.63 -51.30 19.21
N GLY A 48 21.43 -50.26 18.98
CA GLY A 48 22.16 -50.01 17.73
C GLY A 48 21.31 -49.47 16.57
N LYS A 49 19.99 -49.31 16.75
CA LYS A 49 19.10 -48.76 15.71
C LYS A 49 19.30 -47.25 15.57
N ARG A 50 19.69 -46.80 14.38
CA ARG A 50 19.87 -45.39 14.00
C ARG A 50 18.56 -44.82 13.44
N LYS A 51 18.09 -43.70 13.98
CA LYS A 51 16.92 -42.96 13.49
C LYS A 51 17.32 -41.52 13.13
N PRO A 52 17.00 -41.04 11.91
CA PRO A 52 17.21 -39.64 11.56
C PRO A 52 16.24 -38.75 12.34
N ILE A 53 16.71 -37.56 12.72
CA ILE A 53 15.89 -36.52 13.32
C ILE A 53 15.63 -35.45 12.27
N HIS A 54 14.35 -35.16 12.07
CA HIS A 54 13.94 -34.08 11.18
C HIS A 54 14.41 -32.74 11.73
N HIS A 55 14.88 -31.84 10.87
CA HIS A 55 15.40 -30.52 11.27
C HIS A 55 14.38 -29.68 12.06
N MET A 56 13.07 -29.90 11.86
CA MET A 56 11.99 -29.26 12.64
C MET A 56 11.56 -30.01 13.91
N TYR A 57 12.28 -31.05 14.33
CA TYR A 57 11.87 -31.84 15.49
C TYR A 57 12.02 -31.04 16.79
N LYS A 58 10.99 -31.05 17.65
CA LYS A 58 10.95 -30.25 18.89
C LYS A 58 12.08 -30.53 19.90
N LEU A 59 12.75 -31.69 19.85
CA LEU A 59 13.89 -31.99 20.74
C LEU A 59 15.24 -31.78 20.05
N ARG A 60 15.27 -31.31 18.81
CA ARG A 60 16.49 -31.14 18.02
C ARG A 60 17.51 -30.28 18.76
N ASP A 61 17.11 -29.09 19.23
CA ASP A 61 18.04 -28.16 19.89
C ASP A 61 18.67 -28.76 21.15
N ALA A 62 17.87 -29.46 21.95
CA ALA A 62 18.37 -30.12 23.15
C ALA A 62 19.32 -31.29 22.85
N LEU A 63 19.12 -31.99 21.73
CA LEU A 63 19.97 -33.09 21.28
C LEU A 63 21.26 -32.61 20.61
N THR A 64 21.22 -31.47 19.90
CA THR A 64 22.38 -30.86 19.24
C THR A 64 23.23 -30.05 20.23
N TYR A 65 22.58 -29.35 21.16
CA TYR A 65 23.23 -28.49 22.15
C TYR A 65 22.96 -28.94 23.60
N PRO A 66 23.34 -30.16 24.03
CA PRO A 66 23.12 -30.62 25.41
C PRO A 66 23.69 -29.71 26.49
N LEU A 67 24.80 -29.01 26.20
CA LEU A 67 25.41 -28.05 27.12
C LEU A 67 24.58 -26.78 27.30
N LEU A 68 23.80 -26.37 26.30
CA LEU A 68 22.89 -25.23 26.37
C LEU A 68 21.54 -25.63 27.00
N PHE A 69 21.14 -26.89 26.83
CA PHE A 69 19.86 -27.43 27.28
C PHE A 69 20.06 -28.69 28.17
N PRO A 70 20.67 -28.55 29.35
CA PRO A 70 21.04 -29.70 30.20
C PRO A 70 19.84 -30.50 30.71
N LEU A 71 18.65 -29.89 30.76
CA LEU A 71 17.41 -30.54 31.18
C LEU A 71 16.64 -31.20 30.02
N GLY A 72 17.12 -31.08 28.78
CA GLY A 72 16.45 -31.70 27.63
C GLY A 72 15.09 -31.09 27.27
N ASN A 73 14.85 -29.83 27.66
CA ASN A 73 13.56 -29.17 27.42
C ASN A 73 13.25 -29.11 25.92
N PRO A 74 11.98 -29.32 25.51
CA PRO A 74 11.58 -29.17 24.12
C PRO A 74 11.69 -27.71 23.66
N ALA A 75 12.20 -27.55 22.45
CA ALA A 75 12.19 -26.32 21.68
C ALA A 75 10.77 -26.04 21.13
N TYR A 76 10.66 -25.03 20.26
CA TYR A 76 9.42 -24.65 19.61
C TYR A 76 8.73 -25.82 18.87
N ASP A 77 7.43 -25.96 19.10
CA ASP A 77 6.48 -26.76 18.31
C ASP A 77 5.37 -25.86 17.76
N SER A 78 4.71 -26.27 16.67
CA SER A 78 3.59 -25.51 16.08
C SER A 78 2.40 -25.33 17.03
N ASN A 79 2.31 -26.14 18.08
CA ASN A 79 1.29 -26.03 19.13
C ASN A 79 1.76 -25.26 20.37
N THR A 80 2.94 -24.61 20.33
CA THR A 80 3.44 -23.84 21.47
C THR A 80 2.52 -22.65 21.76
N LEU A 81 2.06 -22.55 23.00
CA LEU A 81 1.19 -21.48 23.48
C LEU A 81 1.92 -20.62 24.52
N PHE A 82 1.71 -19.31 24.45
CA PHE A 82 2.05 -18.36 25.52
C PHE A 82 0.80 -17.56 25.86
N ASN A 83 0.38 -17.54 27.13
CA ASN A 83 -0.87 -16.91 27.57
C ASN A 83 -2.08 -17.30 26.71
N LEU A 84 -2.23 -18.61 26.44
CA LEU A 84 -3.30 -19.19 25.60
C LEU A 84 -3.31 -18.74 24.13
N LYS A 85 -2.28 -18.01 23.67
CA LYS A 85 -2.12 -17.60 22.27
C LYS A 85 -1.00 -18.40 21.61
N ARG A 86 -1.21 -18.81 20.36
CA ARG A 86 -0.15 -19.38 19.53
C ARG A 86 0.93 -18.33 19.33
N ILE A 87 2.18 -18.74 19.46
CA ILE A 87 3.34 -17.91 19.20
C ILE A 87 4.06 -18.40 17.94
N SER A 88 4.75 -17.49 17.25
CA SER A 88 5.58 -17.86 16.12
C SER A 88 6.93 -18.42 16.58
N ARG A 89 7.59 -19.20 15.73
CA ARG A 89 8.94 -19.73 15.96
C ARG A 89 9.94 -18.62 16.27
N ILE A 90 9.92 -17.53 15.50
CA ILE A 90 10.82 -16.38 15.72
C ILE A 90 10.54 -15.72 17.08
N THR A 91 9.28 -15.56 17.47
CA THR A 91 8.92 -15.01 18.79
C THR A 91 9.41 -15.90 19.93
N TYR A 92 9.31 -17.22 19.78
CA TYR A 92 9.82 -18.17 20.77
C TYR A 92 11.33 -18.00 20.96
N TYR A 93 12.11 -18.01 19.88
CA TYR A 93 13.57 -17.87 19.99
C TYR A 93 14.01 -16.49 20.45
N GLN A 94 13.33 -15.41 20.02
CA GLN A 94 13.54 -14.07 20.56
C GLN A 94 13.35 -14.03 22.07
N ASN A 95 12.32 -14.71 22.59
CA ASN A 95 12.10 -14.82 24.03
C ASN A 95 13.18 -15.64 24.74
N LEU A 96 13.63 -16.74 24.12
CA LEU A 96 14.65 -17.63 24.64
C LEU A 96 16.01 -16.93 24.78
N ILE A 97 16.39 -16.10 23.80
CA ILE A 97 17.65 -15.34 23.82
C ILE A 97 17.49 -13.94 24.42
N ALA A 98 16.30 -13.56 24.91
CA ALA A 98 16.14 -12.24 25.51
C ALA A 98 17.03 -12.09 26.74
N TYR A 99 17.72 -10.95 26.85
CA TYR A 99 18.41 -10.58 28.07
C TYR A 99 17.39 -10.14 29.13
N ARG A 100 17.51 -10.70 30.33
CA ARG A 100 16.67 -10.37 31.49
C ARG A 100 17.57 -10.09 32.68
N PRO A 101 17.51 -8.88 33.28
CA PRO A 101 18.28 -8.58 34.48
C PRO A 101 17.97 -9.61 35.57
N GLN A 102 19.00 -10.09 36.27
CA GLN A 102 18.88 -11.03 37.40
C GLN A 102 18.42 -12.46 37.06
N VAL A 103 18.23 -12.81 35.78
CA VAL A 103 17.95 -14.19 35.37
C VAL A 103 19.17 -14.75 34.64
N PHE A 104 19.75 -15.82 35.18
CA PHE A 104 20.84 -16.52 34.49
C PHE A 104 20.29 -17.25 33.25
N ASN A 105 20.88 -16.96 32.09
CA ASN A 105 20.59 -17.65 30.83
C ASN A 105 21.90 -18.26 30.29
N PRO A 106 22.04 -19.60 30.27
CA PRO A 106 23.26 -20.27 29.80
C PRO A 106 23.70 -19.87 28.39
N LEU A 107 22.75 -19.50 27.52
CA LEU A 107 23.00 -19.10 26.14
C LEU A 107 23.96 -17.90 26.07
N HIS A 108 23.80 -16.92 26.97
CA HIS A 108 24.57 -15.68 26.97
C HIS A 108 26.05 -15.87 27.36
N TYR A 109 26.39 -17.01 27.93
CA TYR A 109 27.73 -17.31 28.41
C TYR A 109 28.45 -18.40 27.59
N ALA A 110 27.79 -18.97 26.58
CA ALA A 110 28.33 -20.10 25.82
C ALA A 110 29.28 -19.70 24.66
N GLY A 111 29.51 -18.41 24.44
CA GLY A 111 30.52 -17.91 23.49
C GLY A 111 30.27 -18.39 22.04
N LEU A 112 31.27 -19.04 21.44
CA LEU A 112 31.19 -19.57 20.07
C LEU A 112 30.03 -20.56 19.88
N LEU A 113 29.70 -21.34 20.91
CA LEU A 113 28.59 -22.29 20.87
C LEU A 113 27.23 -21.56 20.76
N PHE A 114 27.12 -20.38 21.37
CA PHE A 114 25.94 -19.53 21.23
C PHE A 114 25.82 -18.95 19.82
N GLN A 115 26.94 -18.53 19.22
CA GLN A 115 26.94 -18.04 17.83
C GLN A 115 26.48 -19.12 16.85
N GLN A 116 26.99 -20.36 17.02
CA GLN A 116 26.55 -21.50 16.22
C GLN A 116 25.04 -21.76 16.40
N PHE A 117 24.56 -21.75 17.65
CA PHE A 117 23.13 -21.88 17.93
C PHE A 117 22.29 -20.79 17.25
N LEU A 118 22.73 -19.54 17.25
CA LEU A 118 22.00 -18.45 16.57
C LEU A 118 21.88 -18.65 15.07
N VAL A 119 22.96 -19.08 14.39
CA VAL A 119 22.94 -19.39 12.95
C VAL A 119 21.98 -20.54 12.65
N ASP A 120 21.99 -21.58 13.48
CA ASP A 120 21.08 -22.72 13.37
C ASP A 120 19.61 -22.33 13.60
N VAL A 121 19.35 -21.46 14.57
CA VAL A 121 18.01 -20.92 14.82
C VAL A 121 17.53 -20.08 13.63
N PHE A 122 18.39 -19.22 13.10
CA PHE A 122 18.08 -18.38 11.94
C PHE A 122 17.72 -19.21 10.72
N THR A 123 18.56 -20.18 10.36
CA THR A 123 18.31 -21.09 9.23
C THR A 123 17.04 -21.90 9.43
N THR A 124 16.73 -22.33 10.66
CA THR A 124 15.49 -23.02 10.99
C THR A 124 14.26 -22.13 10.81
N VAL A 125 14.32 -20.86 11.25
CA VAL A 125 13.22 -19.88 11.07
C VAL A 125 13.00 -19.59 9.59
N GLU A 126 14.06 -19.33 8.83
CA GLU A 126 13.93 -19.06 7.39
C GLU A 126 13.43 -20.29 6.61
N THR A 127 13.87 -21.49 6.99
CA THR A 127 13.31 -22.73 6.41
C THR A 127 11.82 -22.89 6.72
N ASP A 128 11.36 -22.53 7.93
CA ASP A 128 9.94 -22.53 8.30
C ASP A 128 9.12 -21.55 7.42
N ARG A 129 9.67 -20.36 7.16
CA ARG A 129 9.06 -19.36 6.27
C ARG A 129 9.01 -19.82 4.82
N LEU A 130 10.09 -20.40 4.31
CA LEU A 130 10.15 -20.96 2.95
C LEU A 130 9.16 -22.12 2.80
N ASN A 131 9.09 -23.02 3.78
CA ASN A 131 8.13 -24.12 3.78
C ASN A 131 6.69 -23.60 3.80
N TYR A 132 6.41 -22.52 4.53
CA TYR A 132 5.11 -21.86 4.48
C TYR A 132 4.80 -21.30 3.09
N ILE A 133 5.74 -20.58 2.46
CA ILE A 133 5.55 -20.04 1.09
C ILE A 133 5.32 -21.17 0.08
N ARG A 134 6.01 -22.31 0.23
CA ARG A 134 5.82 -23.50 -0.62
C ARG A 134 4.43 -24.15 -0.50
N GLN A 135 3.67 -23.85 0.55
CA GLN A 135 2.27 -24.32 0.67
C GLN A 135 1.33 -23.54 -0.24
N PHE A 136 1.75 -22.40 -0.79
CA PHE A 136 0.93 -21.61 -1.70
C PHE A 136 1.11 -22.09 -3.13
N GLU A 137 -0.01 -22.31 -3.81
CA GLU A 137 -0.04 -22.49 -5.24
C GLU A 137 -0.09 -21.11 -5.92
N LEU A 138 0.90 -20.83 -6.77
CA LEU A 138 1.01 -19.56 -7.47
C LEU A 138 0.26 -19.63 -8.79
N PHE A 139 -0.92 -19.00 -8.85
CA PHE A 139 -1.68 -18.84 -10.08
C PHE A 139 -1.27 -17.55 -10.79
N LYS A 140 -0.69 -17.68 -12.00
CA LYS A 140 -0.39 -16.54 -12.87
C LYS A 140 -1.57 -16.27 -13.79
N LEU A 141 -1.91 -15.00 -13.95
CA LEU A 141 -2.88 -14.55 -14.95
C LEU A 141 -2.11 -14.20 -16.21
N ASP A 142 -2.23 -15.03 -17.25
CA ASP A 142 -1.47 -14.86 -18.49
C ASP A 142 -2.21 -14.00 -19.53
N GLN A 143 -3.53 -13.84 -19.39
CA GLN A 143 -4.36 -13.09 -20.33
C GLN A 143 -4.84 -11.76 -19.73
N ASN A 144 -4.52 -10.66 -20.42
CA ASN A 144 -5.04 -9.34 -20.08
C ASN A 144 -6.45 -9.16 -20.67
N MET A 145 -7.47 -9.14 -19.81
CA MET A 145 -8.88 -9.01 -20.20
C MET A 145 -9.32 -7.58 -20.55
N ARG A 146 -8.42 -6.58 -20.44
CA ARG A 146 -8.72 -5.16 -20.69
C ARG A 146 -8.24 -4.66 -22.05
N VAL A 147 -7.42 -5.44 -22.74
CA VAL A 147 -6.73 -5.02 -23.96
C VAL A 147 -7.52 -5.53 -25.16
N ASN A 148 -7.95 -4.61 -26.03
CA ASN A 148 -8.56 -4.97 -27.30
C ASN A 148 -7.48 -5.45 -28.29
N GLN A 149 -7.89 -6.12 -29.38
CA GLN A 149 -6.94 -6.68 -30.36
C GLN A 149 -6.04 -5.61 -31.01
N ASP A 150 -6.55 -4.40 -31.16
CA ASP A 150 -5.87 -3.23 -31.70
C ASP A 150 -4.93 -2.54 -30.69
N GLU A 151 -5.02 -2.87 -29.41
CA GLU A 151 -4.23 -2.28 -28.32
C GLU A 151 -3.07 -3.17 -27.85
N GLU A 152 -2.88 -4.34 -28.47
CA GLU A 152 -1.91 -5.35 -28.03
C GLU A 152 -0.46 -4.82 -28.08
N GLU A 153 -0.13 -4.01 -29.09
CA GLU A 153 1.20 -3.39 -29.21
C GLU A 153 1.46 -2.40 -28.05
N PHE A 154 0.46 -1.58 -27.72
CA PHE A 154 0.56 -0.64 -26.60
C PHE A 154 0.66 -1.38 -25.27
N ALA A 155 -0.13 -2.44 -25.07
CA ALA A 155 -0.08 -3.26 -23.86
C ALA A 155 1.30 -3.92 -23.66
N LYS A 156 1.89 -4.46 -24.73
CA LYS A 156 3.25 -5.00 -24.72
C LYS A 156 4.28 -3.93 -24.36
N TRP A 157 4.15 -2.73 -24.92
CA TRP A 157 5.02 -1.61 -24.58
C TRP A 157 4.93 -1.22 -23.09
N VAL A 158 3.72 -1.12 -22.52
CA VAL A 158 3.53 -0.83 -21.08
C VAL A 158 4.18 -1.90 -20.21
N LEU A 159 4.06 -3.17 -20.57
CA LEU A 159 4.72 -4.27 -19.86
C LEU A 159 6.25 -4.16 -19.92
N ASN A 160 6.82 -3.92 -21.10
CA ASN A 160 8.26 -3.73 -21.25
C ASN A 160 8.79 -2.54 -20.42
N VAL A 161 8.01 -1.46 -20.29
CA VAL A 161 8.36 -0.34 -19.41
C VAL A 161 8.37 -0.78 -17.94
N GLY A 162 7.34 -1.52 -17.50
CA GLY A 162 7.23 -2.03 -16.13
C GLY A 162 8.32 -3.04 -15.76
N ASP A 163 8.71 -3.89 -16.71
CA ASP A 163 9.77 -4.89 -16.55
C ASP A 163 11.19 -4.31 -16.70
N GLY A 164 11.31 -3.03 -17.10
CA GLY A 164 12.60 -2.39 -17.33
C GLY A 164 13.31 -2.84 -18.60
N ASN A 165 12.59 -3.44 -19.55
CA ASN A 165 13.11 -3.95 -20.82
C ASN A 165 13.17 -2.86 -21.92
N GLU A 166 12.47 -1.74 -21.75
CA GLU A 166 12.51 -0.63 -22.69
C GLU A 166 13.86 0.09 -22.70
N LYS A 167 14.33 0.44 -23.89
CA LYS A 167 15.60 1.14 -24.06
C LYS A 167 15.48 2.59 -23.60
N TYR A 168 16.30 2.95 -22.62
CA TYR A 168 16.47 4.34 -22.24
C TYR A 168 17.18 5.12 -23.36
N ILE A 169 16.58 6.24 -23.72
CA ILE A 169 17.21 7.37 -24.41
C ILE A 169 18.08 8.11 -23.37
N THR A 170 18.91 9.07 -23.82
CA THR A 170 19.65 10.00 -22.96
C THR A 170 18.80 10.56 -21.81
N ASN A 171 19.41 10.65 -20.63
CA ASN A 171 18.84 11.18 -19.37
C ASN A 171 17.73 10.32 -18.72
N ASN A 172 17.82 9.00 -18.77
CA ASN A 172 16.85 8.07 -18.16
C ASN A 172 15.41 8.29 -18.66
N LYS A 173 15.26 8.65 -19.94
CA LYS A 173 13.95 8.87 -20.58
C LYS A 173 13.66 7.74 -21.55
N ILE A 174 12.39 7.37 -21.72
CA ILE A 174 11.95 6.40 -22.73
C ILE A 174 11.24 7.13 -23.88
N SER A 175 11.25 6.53 -25.07
CA SER A 175 10.45 7.04 -26.20
C SER A 175 8.99 6.68 -25.98
N ILE A 176 8.10 7.68 -26.02
CA ILE A 176 6.65 7.42 -26.03
C ILE A 176 6.22 7.13 -27.48
N PRO A 177 5.48 6.04 -27.75
CA PRO A 177 4.94 5.73 -29.09
C PRO A 177 4.18 6.92 -29.69
N GLN A 178 4.34 7.20 -30.99
CA GLN A 178 3.70 8.36 -31.62
C GLN A 178 2.17 8.29 -31.58
N ILE A 179 1.60 7.09 -31.62
CA ILE A 179 0.15 6.84 -31.63
C ILE A 179 -0.58 7.37 -30.39
N ILE A 180 0.11 7.54 -29.26
CA ILE A 180 -0.48 8.02 -27.99
C ILE A 180 -0.03 9.44 -27.62
N ARG A 181 0.70 10.13 -28.50
CA ARG A 181 1.14 11.50 -28.22
C ARG A 181 0.00 12.47 -28.48
N SER A 182 -0.29 13.31 -27.50
CA SER A 182 -1.19 14.44 -27.65
C SER A 182 -0.62 15.49 -28.62
N SER A 183 -1.51 16.22 -29.30
CA SER A 183 -1.16 17.38 -30.13
C SER A 183 -0.80 18.62 -29.31
N GLY A 184 -1.05 18.59 -27.99
CA GLY A 184 -0.59 19.59 -27.03
C GLY A 184 -1.69 20.24 -26.20
N ASP A 185 -2.96 20.07 -26.59
CA ASP A 185 -4.12 20.59 -25.86
C ASP A 185 -5.10 19.45 -25.53
N LEU A 186 -4.83 18.78 -24.41
CA LEU A 186 -5.63 17.65 -23.92
C LEU A 186 -7.09 18.04 -23.66
N ILE A 187 -7.36 19.28 -23.24
CA ILE A 187 -8.73 19.72 -22.96
C ILE A 187 -9.53 19.74 -24.24
N LYS A 188 -8.94 20.25 -25.33
CA LYS A 188 -9.60 20.25 -26.63
C LYS A 188 -9.75 18.85 -27.20
N GLU A 189 -8.69 18.06 -27.18
CA GLU A 189 -8.70 16.70 -27.72
C GLU A 189 -9.75 15.81 -27.02
N VAL A 190 -9.92 15.97 -25.71
CA VAL A 190 -10.86 15.15 -24.93
C VAL A 190 -12.27 15.73 -24.94
N PHE A 191 -12.44 17.05 -24.90
CA PHE A 191 -13.74 17.69 -24.66
C PHE A 191 -14.23 18.65 -25.77
N GLU A 192 -13.41 19.08 -26.71
CA GLU A 192 -13.79 19.98 -27.82
C GLU A 192 -13.64 19.27 -29.18
N GLY A 193 -14.63 18.44 -29.55
CA GLY A 193 -14.62 17.69 -30.82
C GLY A 193 -15.60 16.51 -30.89
N GLN A 194 -16.20 16.13 -29.77
CA GLN A 194 -17.27 15.12 -29.68
C GLN A 194 -18.63 15.82 -29.88
N ASP A 195 -19.57 15.18 -30.59
CA ASP A 195 -20.96 15.67 -30.74
C ASP A 195 -21.53 16.06 -29.37
N GLN A 196 -22.05 17.29 -29.25
CA GLN A 196 -22.49 17.85 -27.97
C GLN A 196 -23.62 17.04 -27.29
N ASP A 197 -24.31 16.20 -28.06
CA ASP A 197 -25.43 15.36 -27.60
C ASP A 197 -25.04 13.91 -27.28
N SER A 198 -23.79 13.48 -27.54
CA SER A 198 -23.38 12.12 -27.17
C SER A 198 -22.98 12.05 -25.69
N THR A 199 -23.59 11.12 -24.94
CA THR A 199 -23.19 10.80 -23.56
C THR A 199 -21.74 10.28 -23.46
N ASP A 200 -21.15 9.88 -24.59
CA ASP A 200 -19.79 9.33 -24.68
C ASP A 200 -18.71 10.37 -24.34
N LYS A 201 -18.98 11.67 -24.55
CA LYS A 201 -18.06 12.76 -24.22
C LYS A 201 -17.56 12.73 -22.77
N TRP A 202 -18.40 12.26 -21.83
CA TRP A 202 -18.10 12.29 -20.40
C TRP A 202 -17.44 11.02 -19.86
N THR A 203 -17.18 10.04 -20.73
CA THR A 203 -16.53 8.78 -20.33
C THR A 203 -15.03 8.93 -20.18
N SER A 204 -14.42 9.85 -20.94
CA SER A 204 -13.00 10.17 -20.93
C SER A 204 -12.53 10.86 -19.65
N VAL A 205 -11.25 10.72 -19.32
CA VAL A 205 -10.61 11.31 -18.14
C VAL A 205 -9.25 11.86 -18.51
N ILE A 206 -8.90 13.03 -17.96
CA ILE A 206 -7.54 13.55 -18.02
C ILE A 206 -6.86 13.25 -16.68
N LEU A 207 -5.69 12.62 -16.73
CA LEU A 207 -4.86 12.32 -15.57
C LEU A 207 -3.63 13.23 -15.56
N ALA A 208 -3.21 13.66 -14.37
CA ALA A 208 -2.00 14.44 -14.18
C ALA A 208 -1.23 13.97 -12.96
N SER A 209 0.07 14.28 -12.91
CA SER A 209 0.98 13.83 -11.84
C SER A 209 0.80 14.57 -10.51
N THR A 210 0.16 15.75 -10.51
CA THR A 210 -0.06 16.54 -9.29
C THR A 210 -1.49 17.05 -9.21
N ASN A 211 -2.02 17.13 -7.99
CA ASN A 211 -3.37 17.67 -7.75
C ASN A 211 -3.49 19.12 -8.22
N LYS A 212 -2.46 19.95 -8.05
CA LYS A 212 -2.47 21.34 -8.56
C LYS A 212 -2.73 21.43 -10.07
N THR A 213 -2.13 20.53 -10.84
CA THR A 213 -2.36 20.45 -12.29
C THR A 213 -3.78 19.97 -12.58
N VAL A 214 -4.27 18.96 -11.85
CA VAL A 214 -5.65 18.47 -11.95
C VAL A 214 -6.65 19.60 -11.66
N ASP A 215 -6.45 20.38 -10.59
CA ASP A 215 -7.30 21.50 -10.22
C ASP A 215 -7.34 22.55 -11.33
N THR A 216 -6.17 22.92 -11.88
CA THR A 216 -6.09 23.89 -12.98
C THR A 216 -6.86 23.42 -14.22
N ILE A 217 -6.78 22.12 -14.55
CA ILE A 217 -7.51 21.51 -15.67
C ILE A 217 -9.01 21.49 -15.36
N ASN A 218 -9.41 21.05 -14.18
CA ASN A 218 -10.81 20.99 -13.76
C ASN A 218 -11.48 22.37 -13.79
N GLU A 219 -10.81 23.41 -13.28
CA GLU A 219 -11.31 24.78 -13.33
C GLU A 219 -11.44 25.27 -14.78
N THR A 220 -10.45 24.96 -15.65
CA THR A 220 -10.50 25.35 -17.06
C THR A 220 -11.66 24.66 -17.79
N VAL A 221 -11.87 23.37 -17.55
CA VAL A 221 -12.99 22.60 -18.12
C VAL A 221 -14.33 23.14 -17.62
N LEU A 222 -14.46 23.39 -16.31
CA LEU A 222 -15.67 23.95 -15.73
C LEU A 222 -15.99 25.33 -16.31
N ASP A 223 -14.99 26.20 -16.44
CA ASP A 223 -15.20 27.59 -16.84
C ASP A 223 -15.40 27.76 -18.36
N LYS A 224 -14.62 27.05 -19.18
CA LYS A 224 -14.57 27.27 -20.63
C LYS A 224 -15.35 26.24 -21.45
N VAL A 225 -15.45 25.01 -20.97
CA VAL A 225 -16.03 23.90 -21.75
C VAL A 225 -17.48 23.62 -21.35
N ILE A 226 -17.78 23.66 -20.05
CA ILE A 226 -19.13 23.37 -19.55
C ILE A 226 -20.00 24.63 -19.64
N PRO A 227 -21.09 24.62 -20.43
CA PRO A 227 -21.98 25.77 -20.54
C PRO A 227 -22.79 25.98 -19.25
N GLY A 228 -23.29 27.20 -19.06
CA GLY A 228 -24.13 27.57 -17.93
C GLY A 228 -23.40 28.34 -16.83
N GLU A 229 -24.18 28.80 -15.85
CA GLU A 229 -23.70 29.59 -14.73
C GLU A 229 -23.10 28.71 -13.63
N VAL A 230 -22.01 29.19 -13.02
CA VAL A 230 -21.40 28.53 -11.86
C VAL A 230 -22.27 28.77 -10.63
N VAL A 231 -22.62 27.69 -9.95
CA VAL A 231 -23.25 27.72 -8.63
C VAL A 231 -22.18 27.41 -7.59
N HIS A 232 -22.02 28.31 -6.63
CA HIS A 232 -21.10 28.16 -5.51
C HIS A 232 -21.81 27.51 -4.32
N LEU A 233 -21.31 26.36 -3.87
CA LEU A 233 -21.76 25.72 -2.64
C LEU A 233 -20.69 25.89 -1.57
N LEU A 234 -20.84 26.96 -0.77
CA LEU A 234 -19.93 27.27 0.33
C LEU A 234 -20.17 26.33 1.52
N SER A 235 -19.07 25.80 2.05
CA SER A 235 -19.09 24.99 3.26
C SER A 235 -19.21 25.86 4.51
N ALA A 236 -19.68 25.25 5.59
CA ALA A 236 -19.59 25.82 6.93
C ALA A 236 -18.59 24.98 7.75
N ASP A 237 -17.46 25.59 8.08
CA ASP A 237 -16.38 24.94 8.82
C ASP A 237 -16.47 25.30 10.31
N LEU A 238 -16.29 24.30 11.17
CA LEU A 238 -16.34 24.47 12.62
C LEU A 238 -15.23 23.66 13.27
N LEU A 239 -14.32 24.36 13.95
CA LEU A 239 -13.30 23.74 14.79
C LEU A 239 -13.96 23.03 15.97
N LEU A 240 -13.59 21.78 16.23
CA LEU A 240 -14.04 21.08 17.42
C LEU A 240 -13.11 21.37 18.59
N SER A 241 -13.66 21.99 19.64
CA SER A 241 -12.96 22.24 20.88
C SER A 241 -12.58 20.93 21.55
N ASN A 242 -11.30 20.74 21.83
CA ASN A 242 -10.81 19.61 22.61
C ASN A 242 -9.88 20.16 23.71
N PRO A 243 -10.16 19.86 25.00
CA PRO A 243 -9.42 20.45 26.13
C PRO A 243 -7.92 20.09 26.17
N SER A 244 -7.48 19.12 25.35
CA SER A 244 -6.07 18.75 25.18
C SER A 244 -5.32 19.62 24.17
N VAL A 245 -5.99 20.51 23.44
CA VAL A 245 -5.43 21.24 22.30
C VAL A 245 -5.09 22.67 22.71
N ALA A 246 -3.89 23.14 22.33
CA ALA A 246 -3.34 24.44 22.73
C ALA A 246 -4.30 25.61 22.43
N GLU A 247 -4.30 26.64 23.29
CA GLU A 247 -5.16 27.83 23.15
C GLU A 247 -5.01 28.52 21.78
N ASP A 248 -3.81 28.52 21.20
CA ASP A 248 -3.54 29.10 19.88
C ASP A 248 -4.36 28.44 18.75
N ILE A 249 -4.68 27.16 18.89
CA ILE A 249 -5.48 26.42 17.91
C ILE A 249 -6.96 26.79 18.03
N GLN A 250 -7.44 27.16 19.22
CA GLN A 250 -8.84 27.53 19.44
C GLN A 250 -9.20 28.87 18.77
N ASN A 251 -8.19 29.70 18.46
CA ASN A 251 -8.35 31.00 17.82
C ASN A 251 -7.92 31.01 16.34
N LEU A 252 -7.90 29.85 15.67
CA LEU A 252 -7.56 29.79 14.25
C LEU A 252 -8.55 30.65 13.42
N PRO A 253 -8.03 31.52 12.52
CA PRO A 253 -8.89 32.27 11.60
C PRO A 253 -9.74 31.33 10.74
N ILE A 254 -11.00 31.68 10.52
CA ILE A 254 -11.90 30.86 9.72
C ILE A 254 -11.42 30.77 8.25
N GLU A 255 -10.75 31.80 7.76
CA GLU A 255 -10.13 31.84 6.43
C GLU A 255 -9.04 30.76 6.29
N TYR A 256 -8.30 30.48 7.36
CA TYR A 256 -7.33 29.40 7.38
C TYR A 256 -8.04 28.05 7.28
N LEU A 257 -9.09 27.82 8.07
CA LEU A 257 -9.88 26.57 8.00
C LEU A 257 -10.48 26.36 6.61
N ASN A 258 -11.06 27.40 6.02
CA ASN A 258 -11.66 27.37 4.69
C ASN A 258 -10.61 27.08 3.59
N SER A 259 -9.33 27.43 3.81
CA SER A 259 -8.25 27.13 2.86
C SER A 259 -7.82 25.65 2.86
N LEU A 260 -8.21 24.88 3.87
CA LEU A 260 -7.82 23.47 3.99
C LEU A 260 -8.64 22.58 3.05
N ALA A 261 -7.97 21.63 2.40
CA ALA A 261 -8.58 20.57 1.60
C ALA A 261 -8.11 19.19 2.10
N PRO A 262 -8.64 18.71 3.24
CA PRO A 262 -8.27 17.41 3.80
C PRO A 262 -8.60 16.25 2.88
N SER A 263 -7.87 15.15 3.06
CA SER A 263 -8.09 13.94 2.29
C SER A 263 -9.53 13.40 2.46
N GLY A 264 -10.24 13.18 1.34
CA GLY A 264 -11.60 12.65 1.35
C GLY A 264 -12.70 13.64 1.76
N MET A 265 -12.38 14.94 1.82
CA MET A 265 -13.32 16.03 2.01
C MET A 265 -13.36 16.95 0.78
N PRO A 266 -14.52 17.53 0.44
CA PRO A 266 -14.59 18.54 -0.59
C PRO A 266 -13.94 19.84 -0.11
N VAL A 267 -13.52 20.68 -1.06
CA VAL A 267 -13.05 22.05 -0.81
C VAL A 267 -14.16 22.93 -0.21
N HIS A 268 -13.77 24.06 0.40
CA HIS A 268 -14.72 25.00 1.02
C HIS A 268 -15.70 25.61 0.00
N ASP A 269 -15.19 26.08 -1.13
CA ASP A 269 -16.01 26.59 -2.24
C ASP A 269 -16.13 25.52 -3.32
N LEU A 270 -17.22 24.74 -3.25
CA LEU A 270 -17.50 23.74 -4.29
C LEU A 270 -18.26 24.40 -5.44
N ARG A 271 -17.53 24.69 -6.52
CA ARG A 271 -18.05 25.25 -7.77
C ARG A 271 -18.66 24.17 -8.64
N LEU A 272 -19.92 24.32 -9.04
CA LEU A 272 -20.63 23.35 -9.88
C LEU A 272 -21.40 24.04 -11.01
N LYS A 273 -21.56 23.34 -12.13
CA LYS A 273 -22.47 23.71 -13.23
C LYS A 273 -23.42 22.54 -13.52
N LEU A 274 -24.57 22.83 -14.15
CA LEU A 274 -25.38 21.76 -14.72
C LEU A 274 -24.57 21.00 -15.77
N ASN A 275 -24.74 19.69 -15.82
CA ASN A 275 -24.03 18.74 -16.67
C ASN A 275 -22.51 18.63 -16.42
N CYS A 276 -21.96 19.21 -15.34
CA CYS A 276 -20.58 18.93 -14.94
C CYS A 276 -20.44 17.51 -14.34
N ILE A 277 -19.23 16.95 -14.44
CA ILE A 277 -18.91 15.65 -13.84
C ILE A 277 -18.34 15.85 -12.45
N VAL A 278 -18.89 15.10 -11.49
CA VAL A 278 -18.42 15.06 -10.10
C VAL A 278 -18.01 13.64 -9.72
N MET A 279 -17.04 13.53 -8.82
CA MET A 279 -16.61 12.24 -8.27
C MET A 279 -17.01 12.15 -6.81
N VAL A 280 -17.60 11.02 -6.43
CA VAL A 280 -17.95 10.72 -5.05
C VAL A 280 -16.68 10.37 -4.27
N LEU A 281 -16.45 11.03 -3.14
CA LEU A 281 -15.22 10.86 -2.33
C LEU A 281 -15.31 9.76 -1.25
N ARG A 282 -16.45 9.07 -1.11
CA ARG A 282 -16.69 8.08 -0.05
C ARG A 282 -17.83 7.12 -0.37
N ASN A 283 -17.88 6.01 0.36
CA ASN A 283 -18.98 5.05 0.23
C ASN A 283 -20.24 5.60 0.93
N LEU A 284 -21.23 6.01 0.15
CA LEU A 284 -22.52 6.51 0.64
C LEU A 284 -23.59 5.42 0.57
N ASN A 285 -23.65 4.70 -0.55
CA ASN A 285 -24.60 3.61 -0.75
C ASN A 285 -24.04 2.59 -1.73
N ILE A 286 -23.45 1.52 -1.20
CA ILE A 286 -22.85 0.44 -1.99
C ILE A 286 -23.90 -0.26 -2.87
N LYS A 287 -25.13 -0.45 -2.37
CA LYS A 287 -26.20 -1.13 -3.12
C LYS A 287 -26.60 -0.36 -4.38
N ASN A 288 -26.60 0.96 -4.30
CA ASN A 288 -26.94 1.84 -5.41
C ASN A 288 -25.69 2.31 -6.19
N GLY A 289 -24.51 1.75 -5.93
CA GLY A 289 -23.28 2.10 -6.66
C GLY A 289 -22.72 3.50 -6.36
N ILE A 290 -23.14 4.12 -5.26
CA ILE A 290 -22.63 5.43 -4.80
C ILE A 290 -21.45 5.16 -3.86
N CYS A 291 -20.31 4.83 -4.47
CA CYS A 291 -19.07 4.46 -3.81
C CYS A 291 -17.99 5.52 -4.06
N ASN A 292 -16.89 5.43 -3.30
CA ASN A 292 -15.72 6.25 -3.59
C ASN A 292 -15.22 6.02 -5.04
N GLY A 293 -14.95 7.10 -5.76
CA GLY A 293 -14.55 7.07 -7.17
C GLY A 293 -15.71 7.01 -8.17
N THR A 294 -16.96 6.83 -7.73
CA THR A 294 -18.11 6.87 -8.66
C THR A 294 -18.22 8.25 -9.30
N ARG A 295 -18.15 8.30 -10.63
CA ARG A 295 -18.37 9.51 -11.43
C ARG A 295 -19.85 9.66 -11.74
N LEU A 296 -20.36 10.87 -11.56
CA LEU A 296 -21.77 11.23 -11.77
C LEU A 296 -21.85 12.54 -12.56
N ILE A 297 -22.92 12.71 -13.34
CA ILE A 297 -23.22 13.98 -14.00
C ILE A 297 -24.26 14.77 -13.20
N VAL A 298 -24.01 16.05 -12.97
CA VAL A 298 -24.92 16.92 -12.22
C VAL A 298 -26.12 17.31 -13.07
N LYS A 299 -27.33 17.03 -12.60
CA LYS A 299 -28.61 17.37 -13.28
C LYS A 299 -29.42 18.43 -12.55
N GLY A 300 -29.15 18.64 -11.26
CA GLY A 300 -29.81 19.68 -10.47
C GLY A 300 -28.97 20.05 -9.25
N ILE A 301 -28.90 21.33 -8.94
CA ILE A 301 -28.16 21.85 -7.79
C ILE A 301 -29.15 22.53 -6.87
N ASN A 302 -29.37 21.95 -5.69
CA ASN A 302 -30.24 22.51 -4.65
C ASN A 302 -29.43 22.85 -3.40
N SER A 303 -30.00 23.67 -2.51
CA SER A 303 -29.34 24.07 -1.25
C SER A 303 -29.07 22.92 -0.26
N LYS A 304 -29.80 21.80 -0.40
CA LYS A 304 -29.72 20.65 0.52
C LYS A 304 -29.16 19.38 -0.10
N PHE A 305 -29.21 19.25 -1.42
CA PHE A 305 -28.77 18.07 -2.13
C PHE A 305 -28.44 18.41 -3.59
N ILE A 306 -27.60 17.59 -4.20
CA ILE A 306 -27.30 17.64 -5.62
C ILE A 306 -27.99 16.43 -6.26
N THR A 307 -28.75 16.67 -7.32
CA THR A 307 -29.31 15.62 -8.17
C THR A 307 -28.28 15.28 -9.23
N CYS A 308 -27.89 14.02 -9.30
CA CYS A 308 -26.95 13.53 -10.30
C CYS A 308 -27.50 12.31 -11.01
N GLU A 309 -26.89 11.93 -12.13
CA GLU A 309 -27.14 10.67 -12.82
C GLU A 309 -25.83 9.88 -12.97
N HIS A 310 -25.96 8.56 -12.99
CA HIS A 310 -24.85 7.68 -13.32
C HIS A 310 -24.46 7.82 -14.80
N ILE A 311 -23.17 7.94 -15.07
CA ILE A 311 -22.63 8.07 -16.44
C ILE A 311 -21.93 6.80 -16.96
N LEU A 312 -21.78 5.78 -16.13
CA LEU A 312 -21.03 4.57 -16.47
C LEU A 312 -21.74 3.31 -15.97
N ASN A 313 -21.35 2.18 -16.56
CA ASN A 313 -21.78 0.82 -16.20
C ASN A 313 -23.26 0.55 -16.48
N SER A 314 -23.80 -0.52 -15.89
CA SER A 314 -25.19 -0.98 -16.08
C SER A 314 -26.26 -0.03 -15.53
N ARG A 315 -25.87 1.09 -14.92
CA ARG A 315 -26.77 2.05 -14.23
C ARG A 315 -26.88 3.39 -14.94
N ILE A 316 -26.37 3.53 -16.17
CA ILE A 316 -26.37 4.80 -16.91
C ILE A 316 -27.78 5.42 -16.91
N GLY A 317 -27.86 6.70 -16.55
CA GLY A 317 -29.12 7.47 -16.47
C GLY A 317 -29.91 7.30 -15.18
N GLU A 318 -29.54 6.37 -14.28
CA GLU A 318 -30.19 6.27 -12.97
C GLU A 318 -29.92 7.53 -12.13
N THR A 319 -30.98 8.19 -11.69
CA THR A 319 -30.90 9.38 -10.83
C THR A 319 -30.51 9.01 -9.40
N VAL A 320 -29.58 9.77 -8.84
CA VAL A 320 -29.15 9.69 -7.45
C VAL A 320 -29.14 11.07 -6.80
N PHE A 321 -29.35 11.10 -5.49
CA PHE A 321 -29.32 12.33 -4.70
C PHE A 321 -28.13 12.30 -3.75
N ILE A 322 -27.27 13.31 -3.84
CA ILE A 322 -26.14 13.50 -2.93
C ILE A 322 -26.54 14.57 -1.92
N PRO A 323 -26.91 14.20 -0.68
CA PRO A 323 -27.29 15.17 0.34
C PRO A 323 -26.06 15.96 0.82
N ARG A 324 -26.30 17.13 1.41
CA ARG A 324 -25.28 17.85 2.18
C ARG A 324 -24.97 17.07 3.47
N ILE A 325 -23.73 16.63 3.63
CA ILE A 325 -23.28 15.77 4.75
C ILE A 325 -22.25 16.54 5.57
N ILE A 326 -22.37 16.46 6.90
CA ILE A 326 -21.33 16.97 7.81
C ILE A 326 -20.17 15.98 7.82
N LEU A 327 -18.99 16.46 7.49
CA LEU A 327 -17.77 15.68 7.39
C LEU A 327 -16.79 16.09 8.48
N MET A 328 -16.12 15.11 9.06
CA MET A 328 -15.05 15.31 10.03
C MET A 328 -13.69 15.22 9.32
N SER A 329 -12.76 16.10 9.69
CA SER A 329 -11.38 16.02 9.24
C SER A 329 -10.74 14.69 9.63
N PRO A 330 -9.95 14.04 8.76
CA PRO A 330 -9.27 12.78 9.08
C PRO A 330 -8.39 12.89 10.33
N GLU A 331 -8.35 11.82 11.12
CA GLU A 331 -7.46 11.76 12.28
C GLU A 331 -5.99 11.86 11.86
N LYS A 332 -5.20 12.63 12.60
CA LYS A 332 -3.74 12.79 12.44
C LYS A 332 -3.27 13.57 11.20
N GLU A 333 -4.16 14.01 10.33
CA GLU A 333 -3.79 14.89 9.20
C GLU A 333 -3.46 16.31 9.68
N PHE A 334 -4.14 16.76 10.75
CA PHE A 334 -3.94 18.06 11.39
C PHE A 334 -3.79 17.89 12.91
N PRO A 335 -3.16 18.85 13.62
CA PRO A 335 -3.06 18.85 15.09
C PRO A 335 -4.40 19.15 15.78
N PHE A 336 -5.48 19.28 15.03
CA PHE A 336 -6.83 19.55 15.49
C PHE A 336 -7.86 18.81 14.64
N THR A 337 -9.09 18.80 15.12
CA THR A 337 -10.22 18.23 14.38
C THR A 337 -11.22 19.34 14.08
N PHE A 338 -11.71 19.40 12.85
CA PHE A 338 -12.79 20.28 12.47
C PHE A 338 -13.86 19.53 11.68
N SER A 339 -15.06 20.10 11.65
CA SER A 339 -16.17 19.62 10.85
C SER A 339 -16.41 20.58 9.69
N ARG A 340 -16.82 20.05 8.54
CA ARG A 340 -17.20 20.80 7.33
C ARG A 340 -18.59 20.35 6.90
N LYS A 341 -19.51 21.28 6.75
CA LYS A 341 -20.89 21.01 6.31
C LYS A 341 -21.20 21.60 4.95
#